data_AF-A0A951C5Y5-F1
#
_entry.id   AF-A0A951C5Y5-F1
#
_cell.length_a   1.000
_cell.length_b   1.000
_cell.length_c   1.000
_cell.angle_alpha   90.00
_cell.angle_beta   90.00
_cell.angle_gamma   90.00
#
_symmetry.space_group_name_H-M   'P 1'
#
loop_
_entity.id
_entity.type
_entity.pdbx_description
1 polymer ?
#
loop_
_entity_poly.entity_id
_entity_poly.type
_entity_poly.pdbx_seq_one_letter_code
_entity_poly.pdbx_strand_id
1 'polypeptide(L)'
;MTPRPIFVVGYERSGTTLLQAMLGAHPHIAAPPELHYLLRIGELRDYYGDLADDASLRHALHDTLNPPLDILAGCGFDEDVLFEAARPTDRSYRALLQVVMDDFARRHGKARWSEKTPGQTARAV
;
A
#
# COMPACT_ATOMS: atom_id res chain seq x y z
N MET A 1 18.59 0.45 5.18
CA MET A 1 18.25 -0.62 4.22
C MET A 1 16.79 -0.43 3.86
N THR A 2 16.45 -0.37 2.58
CA THR A 2 15.05 -0.39 2.14
C THR A 2 14.45 -1.75 2.49
N PRO A 3 13.34 -1.81 3.26
CA PRO A 3 12.73 -3.08 3.61
C PRO A 3 12.29 -3.80 2.34
N ARG A 4 12.60 -5.09 2.23
CA ARG A 4 12.19 -5.91 1.06
C ARG A 4 10.70 -6.25 1.18
N PRO A 5 9.80 -5.70 0.35
CA PRO A 5 8.38 -6.00 0.44
C PRO A 5 8.09 -7.47 0.09
N ILE A 6 6.95 -7.97 0.58
CA ILE A 6 6.42 -9.30 0.22
C ILE A 6 5.11 -9.05 -0.54
N PHE A 7 4.98 -9.64 -1.72
CA PHE A 7 3.74 -9.62 -2.48
C PHE A 7 3.20 -11.04 -2.53
N VAL A 8 1.98 -11.24 -2.03
CA VAL A 8 1.29 -12.53 -2.10
C VAL A 8 0.40 -12.53 -3.33
N VAL A 9 0.82 -13.27 -4.36
CA VAL A 9 0.10 -13.42 -5.62
C VAL A 9 -0.62 -14.76 -5.67
N GLY A 10 -1.87 -14.76 -6.12
CA GLY A 10 -2.67 -15.98 -6.30
C GLY A 10 -4.10 -15.67 -6.73
N TYR A 11 -4.82 -16.70 -7.17
CA TYR A 11 -6.22 -16.59 -7.56
C TYR A 11 -7.12 -16.39 -6.34
N GLU A 12 -8.30 -15.83 -6.53
CA GLU A 12 -9.31 -15.78 -5.48
C GLU A 12 -9.63 -17.19 -4.94
N ARG A 13 -9.96 -17.28 -3.65
CA ARG A 13 -10.33 -18.55 -2.98
C ARG A 13 -9.21 -19.61 -2.91
N SER A 14 -7.96 -19.25 -3.20
CA SER A 14 -6.78 -20.16 -3.11
C SER A 14 -6.10 -20.18 -1.73
N GLY A 15 -6.69 -19.57 -0.71
CA GLY A 15 -6.09 -19.50 0.64
C GLY A 15 -5.10 -18.35 0.85
N THR A 16 -4.98 -17.41 -0.08
CA THR A 16 -4.12 -16.22 0.06
C THR A 16 -4.47 -15.38 1.29
N THR A 17 -5.74 -15.33 1.71
CA THR A 17 -6.15 -14.67 2.96
C THR A 17 -5.60 -15.39 4.21
N LEU A 18 -5.58 -16.73 4.22
CA LEU A 18 -4.96 -17.49 5.31
C LEU A 18 -3.46 -17.23 5.36
N LEU A 19 -2.79 -17.22 4.20
CA LEU A 19 -1.37 -16.90 4.12
C LEU A 19 -1.07 -15.48 4.60
N GLN A 20 -1.88 -14.49 4.21
CA GLN A 20 -1.75 -13.11 4.70
C GLN A 20 -1.91 -13.02 6.22
N ALA A 21 -2.87 -13.76 6.81
CA ALA A 21 -3.05 -13.82 8.26
C ALA A 21 -1.82 -14.44 8.96
N MET A 22 -1.25 -15.51 8.42
CA MET A 22 -0.02 -16.12 8.93
C MET A 22 1.17 -15.16 8.87
N LEU A 23 1.33 -14.41 7.77
CA LEU A 23 2.36 -13.38 7.63
C LEU A 23 2.13 -12.23 8.62
N GLY A 24 0.88 -11.78 8.77
CA GLY A 24 0.50 -10.73 9.73
C GLY A 24 0.72 -11.11 11.19
N ALA A 25 0.68 -12.41 11.53
CA ALA A 25 1.00 -12.91 12.86
C ALA A 25 2.53 -12.93 13.14
N HIS A 26 3.37 -12.87 12.10
CA HIS A 26 4.82 -12.90 12.28
C HIS A 26 5.33 -11.62 12.98
N PRO A 27 6.25 -11.71 13.96
CA PRO A 27 6.71 -10.55 14.74
C PRO A 27 7.39 -9.48 13.87
N HIS A 28 7.93 -9.84 12.71
CA HIS A 28 8.66 -8.92 11.83
C HIS A 28 7.94 -8.53 10.52
N ILE A 29 6.72 -9.02 10.27
CA ILE A 29 5.99 -8.75 9.03
C ILE A 29 4.62 -8.14 9.33
N ALA A 30 4.39 -6.93 8.84
CA ALA A 30 3.10 -6.28 8.87
C ALA A 30 2.29 -6.70 7.64
N ALA A 31 1.02 -7.03 7.82
CA ALA A 31 0.12 -7.36 6.72
C ALA A 31 -1.19 -6.60 6.96
N PRO A 32 -1.33 -5.37 6.44
CA PRO A 32 -2.58 -4.64 6.54
C PRO A 32 -3.68 -5.36 5.73
N PRO A 33 -4.95 -4.93 5.88
CA PRO A 33 -6.01 -5.26 4.93
C PRO A 33 -5.61 -4.98 3.47
N GLU A 34 -6.35 -5.54 2.53
CA GLU A 34 -6.06 -5.42 1.09
C GLU A 34 -6.23 -3.97 0.64
N LEU A 35 -5.15 -3.30 0.21
CA LEU A 35 -5.24 -1.90 -0.23
C LEU A 35 -5.91 -1.77 -1.61
N HIS A 36 -5.84 -2.84 -2.43
CA HIS A 36 -6.15 -2.81 -3.86
C HIS A 36 -5.38 -1.72 -4.62
N TYR A 37 -4.18 -1.35 -4.14
CA TYR A 37 -3.43 -0.19 -4.63
C TYR A 37 -3.12 -0.25 -6.12
N LEU A 38 -2.70 -1.43 -6.61
CA LEU A 38 -2.37 -1.58 -8.03
C LEU A 38 -3.58 -1.30 -8.93
N LEU A 39 -4.75 -1.86 -8.59
CA LEU A 39 -5.98 -1.71 -9.38
C LEU A 39 -6.58 -0.30 -9.25
N ARG A 40 -6.54 0.28 -8.05
CA ARG A 40 -7.20 1.56 -7.76
C ARG A 40 -6.35 2.78 -8.10
N ILE A 41 -5.04 2.67 -7.95
CA ILE A 41 -4.12 3.80 -8.06
C ILE A 41 -3.12 3.56 -9.19
N GLY A 42 -2.47 2.40 -9.22
CA GLY A 42 -1.43 2.08 -10.21
C GLY A 42 -1.94 2.02 -11.66
N GLU A 43 -3.08 1.38 -11.90
CA GLU A 43 -3.71 1.29 -13.22
C GLU A 43 -4.36 2.62 -13.65
N LEU A 44 -4.76 3.46 -12.68
CA LEU A 44 -5.33 4.79 -12.91
C LEU A 44 -4.27 5.91 -12.88
N ARG A 45 -2.99 5.59 -13.07
CA ARG A 45 -1.91 6.60 -13.04
C ARG A 45 -2.12 7.76 -14.02
N ASP A 46 -2.78 7.52 -15.15
CA ASP A 46 -3.03 8.57 -16.15
C ASP A 46 -4.14 9.54 -15.67
N TYR A 47 -5.01 9.09 -14.77
CA TYR A 47 -6.02 9.93 -14.12
C TYR A 47 -5.40 10.83 -13.05
N TYR A 48 -4.52 10.29 -12.22
CA TYR A 48 -3.84 11.04 -11.15
C TYR A 48 -2.69 11.91 -11.66
N GLY A 49 -2.04 11.51 -12.76
CA GLY A 49 -1.01 12.28 -13.45
C GLY A 49 0.36 12.20 -12.78
N ASP A 50 1.13 13.29 -12.89
CA ASP A 50 2.47 13.40 -12.32
C ASP A 50 2.38 13.77 -10.83
N LEU A 51 2.82 12.85 -9.97
CA LEU A 51 2.79 13.09 -8.52
C LEU A 51 3.91 14.04 -8.06
N ALA A 52 4.76 14.55 -8.95
CA ALA A 52 5.63 15.70 -8.66
C ALA A 52 4.82 16.96 -8.33
N ASP A 53 3.58 17.06 -8.81
CA ASP A 53 2.63 18.08 -8.38
C ASP A 53 2.01 17.74 -7.01
N ASP A 54 1.91 18.73 -6.12
CA ASP A 54 1.40 18.55 -4.75
C ASP A 54 -0.09 18.22 -4.72
N ALA A 55 -0.89 18.75 -5.65
CA ALA A 55 -2.31 18.45 -5.71
C ALA A 55 -2.54 17.02 -6.22
N SER A 56 -1.81 16.59 -7.25
CA SER A 56 -1.82 15.19 -7.72
C SER A 56 -1.37 14.21 -6.64
N LEU A 57 -0.30 14.52 -5.90
CA LEU A 57 0.15 13.68 -4.79
C LEU A 57 -0.88 13.58 -3.67
N ARG A 58 -1.48 14.71 -3.25
CA ARG A 58 -2.55 14.70 -2.23
C ARG A 58 -3.75 13.90 -2.69
N HIS A 59 -4.16 14.05 -3.94
CA HIS A 59 -5.30 13.32 -4.49
C HIS A 59 -5.06 11.81 -4.53
N ALA A 60 -3.91 11.38 -5.05
CA ALA A 60 -3.55 9.95 -5.09
C ALA A 60 -3.38 9.35 -3.67
N LEU A 61 -2.81 10.12 -2.73
CA LEU A 61 -2.68 9.69 -1.34
C LEU A 61 -4.05 9.56 -0.66
N HIS A 62 -4.91 10.56 -0.79
CA HIS A 62 -6.26 10.53 -0.25
C HIS A 62 -7.01 9.27 -0.74
N ASP A 63 -7.00 9.00 -2.05
CA ASP A 63 -7.72 7.84 -2.58
C ASP A 63 -7.07 6.51 -2.20
N THR A 64 -5.75 6.50 -1.98
CA THR A 64 -5.05 5.33 -1.44
C THR A 64 -5.58 4.96 -0.06
N LEU A 65 -5.80 5.96 0.81
CA LEU A 65 -6.19 5.77 2.20
C LEU A 65 -7.70 5.67 2.42
N ASN A 66 -8.50 6.18 1.47
CA ASN A 66 -9.96 6.23 1.54
C ASN A 66 -10.61 5.36 0.43
N PRO A 67 -10.53 4.01 0.52
CA PRO A 67 -11.29 3.13 -0.37
C PRO A 67 -12.81 3.32 -0.26
N PRO A 68 -13.58 2.96 -1.31
CA PRO A 68 -15.04 2.99 -1.27
C PRO A 68 -15.64 2.17 -0.11
N LEU A 69 -14.93 1.13 0.31
CA LEU A 69 -15.22 0.37 1.53
C LEU A 69 -14.24 0.79 2.61
N ASP A 70 -14.74 1.00 3.82
CA ASP A 70 -13.95 1.46 4.97
C ASP A 70 -13.10 0.35 5.61
N ILE A 71 -12.30 -0.33 4.78
CA ILE A 71 -11.43 -1.43 5.20
C ILE A 71 -10.13 -0.94 5.85
N LEU A 72 -9.82 0.36 5.71
CA LEU A 72 -8.58 0.96 6.23
C LEU A 72 -8.79 1.84 7.47
N ALA A 73 -10.02 2.15 7.91
CA ALA A 73 -10.24 2.97 9.11
C ALA A 73 -9.46 2.49 10.36
N GLY A 74 -9.36 1.18 10.55
CA GLY A 74 -8.62 0.59 11.67
C GLY A 74 -7.09 0.67 11.56
N CYS A 75 -6.56 1.13 10.42
CA CYS A 75 -5.12 1.17 10.18
C CYS A 75 -4.44 2.41 10.77
N GLY A 76 -5.20 3.43 11.19
CA GLY A 76 -4.67 4.63 11.82
C GLY A 76 -3.69 5.42 10.94
N PHE A 77 -3.98 5.52 9.65
CA PHE A 77 -3.22 6.35 8.73
C PHE A 77 -3.52 7.84 8.98
N ASP A 78 -2.49 8.67 8.84
CA ASP A 78 -2.58 10.13 8.94
C ASP A 78 -2.13 10.71 7.60
N GLU A 79 -3.06 11.36 6.90
CA GLU A 79 -2.85 11.89 5.56
C GLU A 79 -1.75 12.94 5.51
N ASP A 80 -1.69 13.85 6.48
CA ASP A 80 -0.70 14.93 6.45
C ASP A 80 0.69 14.40 6.80
N VAL A 81 0.79 13.45 7.74
CA VAL A 81 2.06 12.78 8.05
C VAL A 81 2.58 12.00 6.83
N LEU A 82 1.70 11.27 6.15
CA LEU A 82 2.07 10.48 4.97
C LEU A 82 2.40 11.36 3.77
N PHE A 83 1.70 12.49 3.61
CA PHE A 83 2.02 13.48 2.59
C PHE A 83 3.43 14.03 2.81
N GLU A 84 3.75 14.49 4.02
CA GLU A 84 5.08 15.01 4.35
C GLU A 84 6.18 13.95 4.22
N ALA A 85 5.87 12.68 4.51
CA ALA A 85 6.79 11.56 4.27
C ALA A 85 7.00 11.26 2.77
N ALA A 86 5.99 11.50 1.93
CA ALA A 86 6.07 11.27 0.48
C ALA A 86 6.76 12.42 -0.29
N ARG A 87 6.64 13.67 0.19
CA ARG A 87 7.24 14.86 -0.44
C ARG A 87 8.74 14.74 -0.79
N PRO A 88 9.63 14.22 0.08
CA PRO A 88 11.06 14.14 -0.23
C PRO A 88 11.46 12.90 -1.05
N THR A 89 10.50 12.05 -1.43
CA THR A 89 10.78 10.84 -2.23
C THR A 89 10.98 11.19 -3.72
N ASP A 90 11.15 10.17 -4.57
CA ASP A 90 11.09 10.35 -6.03
C ASP A 90 9.67 10.66 -6.55
N ARG A 91 8.68 10.72 -5.64
CA ARG A 91 7.27 11.00 -5.91
C ARG A 91 6.72 10.12 -7.03
N SER A 92 7.13 8.86 -7.04
CA SER A 92 6.55 7.84 -7.92
C SER A 92 5.36 7.14 -7.25
N TYR A 93 4.50 6.51 -8.05
CA TYR A 93 3.46 5.60 -7.54
C TYR A 93 4.05 4.45 -6.71
N ARG A 94 5.29 4.05 -6.97
CA ARG A 94 6.02 3.09 -6.12
C ARG A 94 6.31 3.70 -4.75
N ALA A 95 6.85 4.92 -4.71
CA ALA A 95 7.17 5.60 -3.46
C ALA A 95 5.92 5.87 -2.63
N LEU A 96 4.79 6.23 -3.25
CA LEU A 96 3.52 6.41 -2.55
C LEU A 96 3.08 5.12 -1.83
N LEU A 97 3.05 3.98 -2.53
CA LEU A 97 2.77 2.68 -1.90
C LEU A 97 3.77 2.38 -0.77
N GLN A 98 5.06 2.62 -1.02
CA GLN A 98 6.10 2.34 -0.05
C GLN A 98 5.93 3.18 1.21
N VAL A 99 5.64 4.47 1.11
CA VAL A 99 5.44 5.38 2.25
C VAL A 99 4.27 4.91 3.12
N VAL A 100 3.13 4.57 2.52
CA VAL A 100 1.96 4.06 3.24
C VAL A 100 2.27 2.76 3.97
N MET A 101 2.91 1.81 3.29
CA MET A 101 3.19 0.49 3.84
C MET A 101 4.34 0.48 4.86
N ASP A 102 5.36 1.31 4.65
CA ASP A 102 6.48 1.49 5.59
C ASP A 102 6.00 2.16 6.87
N ASP A 103 5.09 3.15 6.78
CA ASP A 103 4.45 3.75 7.94
C ASP A 103 3.66 2.72 8.75
N PHE A 104 2.82 1.91 8.08
CA PHE A 104 2.06 0.85 8.73
C PHE A 104 2.98 -0.14 9.46
N ALA A 105 4.04 -0.60 8.80
CA ALA A 105 5.00 -1.53 9.39
C ALA A 105 5.73 -0.93 10.60
N ARG A 106 6.20 0.31 10.46
CA ARG A 106 6.91 1.05 11.51
C ARG A 106 6.03 1.24 12.76
N ARG A 107 4.77 1.63 12.60
CA ARG A 107 3.83 1.80 13.73
C ARG A 107 3.52 0.50 14.46
N HIS A 108 3.60 -0.63 13.76
CA HIS A 108 3.44 -1.96 14.37
C HIS A 108 4.77 -2.55 14.88
N GLY A 109 5.88 -1.81 14.84
CA GLY A 109 7.19 -2.29 15.28
C GLY A 109 7.78 -3.40 14.41
N LYS A 110 7.36 -3.48 13.14
CA LYS A 110 7.73 -4.57 12.23
C LYS A 110 8.70 -4.10 11.15
N ALA A 111 9.66 -4.96 10.82
CA ALA A 111 10.76 -4.62 9.92
C ALA A 111 10.36 -4.63 8.43
N ARG A 112 9.28 -5.33 8.07
CA ARG A 112 8.84 -5.53 6.68
C ARG A 112 7.32 -5.49 6.62
N TRP A 113 6.80 -5.30 5.42
CA TRP A 113 5.38 -5.47 5.13
C TRP A 113 5.14 -6.49 4.03
N SER A 114 3.93 -7.05 4.06
CA SER A 114 3.35 -7.87 3.02
C SER A 114 2.11 -7.18 2.51
N GLU A 115 1.98 -7.10 1.19
CA GLU A 115 0.75 -6.67 0.53
C GLU A 115 0.18 -7.88 -0.21
N LYS A 116 -1.15 -8.00 -0.15
CA LYS A 116 -1.91 -9.07 -0.77
C LYS A 116 -3.18 -8.42 -1.28
N THR A 117 -3.37 -8.51 -2.59
CA THR A 117 -4.64 -8.18 -3.24
C THR A 117 -4.97 -9.32 -4.22
N PRO A 118 -6.16 -9.95 -4.14
CA PRO A 118 -6.59 -10.95 -5.11
C PRO A 118 -6.57 -10.41 -6.53
N GLY A 119 -6.17 -11.24 -7.49
CA GLY A 119 -6.06 -10.82 -8.89
C GLY A 119 -4.83 -9.95 -9.20
N GLN A 120 -3.94 -9.69 -8.24
CA GLN A 120 -2.62 -9.14 -8.56
C GLN A 120 -1.88 -10.06 -9.52
N THR A 121 -1.63 -9.57 -10.72
CA THR A 121 -0.83 -10.27 -11.72
C THR A 121 0.65 -9.94 -11.53
N ALA A 122 1.52 -10.94 -11.69
CA ALA A 122 2.98 -10.71 -11.69
C ALA A 122 3.46 -9.92 -12.92
N ARG A 123 2.57 -9.66 -13.89
CA ARG A 123 2.80 -8.80 -15.05
C ARG A 123 1.90 -7.57 -14.93
N ALA A 124 2.51 -6.39 -14.92
CA ALA A 124 1.83 -5.18 -15.37
C ALA A 124 1.52 -5.39 -16.86
N VAL A 125 0.26 -5.19 -17.25
CA VAL A 125 -0.14 -5.13 -18.66
C VAL A 125 0.31 -3.80 -19.25
#